data_AF-A0A942JHE2-F1
#
_entry.id   AF-A0A942JHE2-F1
#
_cell.length_a   1.000
_cell.length_b   1.000
_cell.length_c   1.000
_cell.angle_alpha   90.00
_cell.angle_beta   90.00
_cell.angle_gamma   90.00
#
_symmetry.space_group_name_H-M   'P 1'
#
loop_
_entity.id
_entity.type
_entity.pdbx_description
1 polymer ?
#
loop_
_entity_poly.entity_id
_entity_poly.type
_entity_poly.pdbx_seq_one_letter_code
_entity_poly.pdbx_strand_id
1 'polypeptide(L)'
;MEVWALSIHILPKQARIRNTGYLLPNPFRSWEDFLKAKNLDLKDIGDLELWREEAKVKLAFANVDPQKQLTVTTGPAEFVSAQDWLLGRLAAISGERKRRSGRGCL
;
A
#
# COMPACT_ATOMS: atom_id res chain seq x y z
N MET A 1 -4.26 -6.15 59.65
CA MET A 1 -3.12 -5.80 58.78
C MET A 1 -3.57 -6.05 57.35
N GLU A 2 -4.10 -5.01 56.70
CA GLU A 2 -4.54 -5.11 55.30
C GLU A 2 -3.39 -4.68 54.38
N VAL A 3 -2.95 -5.61 53.54
CA VAL A 3 -1.93 -5.37 52.53
C VAL A 3 -2.67 -4.91 51.27
N TRP A 4 -2.63 -3.62 50.99
CA TRP A 4 -3.21 -3.07 49.77
C TRP A 4 -2.33 -3.50 48.58
N ALA A 5 -2.82 -4.48 47.81
CA ALA A 5 -2.23 -4.85 46.53
C ALA A 5 -2.47 -3.71 45.54
N LEU A 6 -1.43 -2.92 45.24
CA LEU A 6 -1.44 -1.97 44.13
C LEU A 6 -1.50 -2.75 42.82
N SER A 7 -2.71 -2.92 42.30
CA SER A 7 -2.93 -3.45 40.95
C SER A 7 -2.51 -2.39 39.94
N ILE A 8 -1.29 -2.51 39.41
CA ILE A 8 -0.84 -1.72 38.27
C ILE A 8 -1.62 -2.20 37.05
N HIS A 9 -2.69 -1.49 36.71
CA HIS A 9 -3.35 -1.65 35.41
C HIS A 9 -2.43 -1.11 34.33
N ILE A 10 -1.52 -1.95 33.83
CA ILE A 10 -0.87 -1.71 32.54
C ILE A 10 -1.98 -1.86 31.50
N LEU A 11 -2.66 -0.76 31.18
CA LEU A 11 -3.54 -0.69 30.02
C LEU A 11 -2.71 -1.19 28.83
N PRO A 12 -3.08 -2.28 28.13
CA PRO A 12 -2.46 -2.55 26.86
C PRO A 12 -2.81 -1.34 26.03
N LYS A 13 -1.79 -0.54 25.74
CA LYS A 13 -1.82 0.50 24.74
C LYS A 13 -2.06 -0.27 23.44
N GLN A 14 -3.32 -0.66 23.21
CA GLN A 14 -3.81 -1.06 21.92
C GLN A 14 -3.51 0.16 21.09
N ALA A 15 -2.33 0.13 20.47
CA ALA A 15 -1.98 0.99 19.40
C ALA A 15 -3.08 0.70 18.39
N ARG A 16 -4.13 1.54 18.41
CA ARG A 16 -4.94 1.85 17.27
C ARG A 16 -3.97 2.47 16.26
N ILE A 17 -3.07 1.63 15.73
CA ILE A 17 -2.53 1.84 14.41
C ILE A 17 -3.79 1.70 13.56
N ARG A 18 -4.46 2.84 13.36
CA ARG A 18 -5.45 2.97 12.31
C ARG A 18 -4.68 2.67 11.05
N ASN A 19 -4.67 1.40 10.67
CA ASN A 19 -4.32 0.98 9.33
C ASN A 19 -5.49 1.49 8.49
N THR A 20 -5.53 2.80 8.25
CA THR A 20 -6.39 3.38 7.22
C THR A 20 -6.04 2.60 5.98
N GLY A 21 -6.98 1.78 5.53
CA GLY A 21 -6.76 0.82 4.45
C GLY A 21 -6.02 1.47 3.30
N TYR A 22 -5.20 0.69 2.62
CA TYR A 22 -4.48 1.17 1.45
C TYR A 22 -5.45 1.83 0.47
N LEU A 23 -5.22 3.12 0.20
CA LEU A 23 -6.09 3.88 -0.68
C LEU A 23 -5.80 3.46 -2.12
N LEU A 24 -6.80 2.82 -2.74
CA LEU A 24 -6.77 2.54 -4.17
C LEU A 24 -6.87 3.86 -4.94
N PRO A 25 -6.09 4.03 -6.02
CA PRO A 25 -6.10 5.28 -6.77
C PRO A 25 -7.42 5.45 -7.52
N ASN A 26 -7.87 6.70 -7.65
CA ASN A 26 -8.97 7.07 -8.52
C ASN A 26 -8.49 8.05 -9.59
N PRO A 27 -8.34 7.64 -10.87
CA PRO A 27 -7.75 8.46 -11.93
C PRO A 27 -8.54 9.73 -12.25
N PHE A 28 -9.80 9.84 -11.80
CA PHE A 28 -10.62 11.04 -11.98
C PHE A 28 -10.48 12.05 -10.83
N ARG A 29 -9.81 11.66 -9.74
CA ARG A 29 -9.63 12.51 -8.56
C ARG A 29 -8.47 13.48 -8.71
N SER A 30 -7.33 13.02 -9.22
CA SER A 30 -6.16 13.87 -9.45
C SER A 30 -5.20 13.25 -10.47
N TRP A 31 -4.24 14.06 -10.92
CA TRP A 31 -3.18 13.60 -11.82
C TRP A 31 -2.27 12.55 -11.16
N GLU A 32 -1.97 12.71 -9.88
CA GLU A 32 -1.17 11.75 -9.11
C GLU A 32 -1.87 10.40 -9.02
N ASP A 33 -3.19 10.39 -8.77
CA ASP A 33 -3.98 9.17 -8.76
C ASP A 33 -4.03 8.53 -10.16
N PHE A 34 -4.08 9.32 -11.22
CA PHE A 34 -3.99 8.81 -12.60
C PHE A 34 -2.65 8.11 -12.85
N LEU A 35 -1.53 8.77 -12.52
CA LEU A 35 -0.19 8.19 -12.67
C LEU A 35 -0.08 6.89 -11.86
N LYS A 36 -0.59 6.90 -10.62
CA LYS A 36 -0.59 5.73 -9.75
C LYS A 36 -1.43 4.59 -10.31
N ALA A 37 -2.65 4.87 -10.78
CA ALA A 37 -3.53 3.87 -11.40
C ALA A 37 -2.86 3.17 -12.60
N LYS A 38 -2.03 3.90 -13.35
CA LYS A 38 -1.23 3.39 -14.48
C LYS A 38 0.19 2.93 -14.11
N ASN A 39 0.57 2.92 -12.83
CA ASN A 39 1.92 2.59 -12.33
C ASN A 39 3.07 3.45 -12.89
N LEU A 40 2.79 4.67 -13.30
CA LEU A 40 3.76 5.58 -13.91
C LEU A 40 4.53 6.41 -12.88
N ASP A 41 3.97 6.57 -11.67
CA ASP A 41 4.53 7.35 -10.56
C ASP A 41 5.82 6.76 -9.96
N LEU A 42 6.05 5.46 -10.16
CA LEU A 42 7.17 4.75 -9.52
C LEU A 42 8.56 5.27 -9.92
N LYS A 43 8.66 5.92 -11.09
CA LYS A 43 9.93 6.48 -11.57
C LYS A 43 10.32 7.76 -10.82
N ASP A 44 9.34 8.45 -10.25
CA ASP A 44 9.50 9.78 -9.67
C ASP A 44 9.71 9.75 -8.15
N ILE A 45 9.50 8.58 -7.51
CA ILE A 45 9.68 8.39 -6.07
C ILE A 45 11.06 7.85 -5.69
N GLY A 46 11.56 8.21 -4.51
CA GLY A 46 12.86 7.75 -4.00
C GLY A 46 12.89 6.28 -3.60
N ASP A 47 14.08 5.71 -3.34
CA ASP A 47 14.22 4.29 -2.97
C ASP A 47 13.50 3.94 -1.65
N LEU A 48 13.57 4.85 -0.66
CA LEU A 48 12.86 4.68 0.60
C LEU A 48 11.34 4.70 0.41
N GLU A 49 10.84 5.56 -0.47
CA GLU A 49 9.41 5.64 -0.79
C GLU A 49 8.94 4.42 -1.55
N LEU A 50 9.73 3.94 -2.51
CA LEU A 50 9.47 2.71 -3.25
C LEU A 50 9.42 1.49 -2.30
N TRP A 51 10.29 1.44 -1.29
CA TRP A 51 10.25 0.41 -0.25
C TRP A 51 9.01 0.50 0.64
N ARG A 52 8.64 1.71 1.08
CA ARG A 52 7.41 1.93 1.88
C ARG A 52 6.17 1.56 1.08
N GLU A 53 6.12 1.92 -0.20
CA GLU A 53 5.01 1.60 -1.09
C GLU A 53 4.88 0.07 -1.25
N GLU A 54 5.99 -0.64 -1.46
CA GLU A 54 5.96 -2.11 -1.52
C GLU A 54 5.37 -2.74 -0.26
N ALA A 55 5.81 -2.29 0.92
CA ALA A 55 5.31 -2.80 2.21
C ALA A 55 3.80 -2.54 2.36
N LYS A 56 3.34 -1.34 1.97
CA LYS A 56 1.92 -0.96 2.00
C LYS A 56 1.09 -1.82 1.04
N VAL A 57 1.57 -2.05 -0.19
CA VAL A 57 0.87 -2.85 -1.20
C VAL A 57 0.80 -4.33 -0.78
N LYS A 58 1.89 -4.88 -0.21
CA LYS A 58 1.89 -6.26 0.34
C LYS A 58 0.86 -6.40 1.46
N LEU A 59 0.82 -5.43 2.38
CA LEU A 59 -0.14 -5.42 3.47
C LEU A 59 -1.58 -5.30 2.95
N ALA A 60 -1.81 -4.43 1.97
CA ALA A 60 -3.10 -4.27 1.32
C ALA A 60 -3.58 -5.57 0.66
N PHE A 61 -2.70 -6.24 -0.08
CA PHE A 61 -2.99 -7.49 -0.77
C PHE A 61 -3.35 -8.60 0.22
N ALA A 62 -2.61 -8.71 1.33
CA ALA A 62 -2.90 -9.69 2.38
C ALA A 62 -4.22 -9.43 3.13
N ASN A 63 -4.75 -8.21 3.09
CA ASN A 63 -5.98 -7.80 3.78
C ASN A 63 -7.14 -7.51 2.82
N VAL A 64 -6.97 -7.75 1.51
CA VAL A 64 -8.07 -7.63 0.57
C VAL A 64 -9.09 -8.72 0.91
N ASP A 65 -10.31 -8.29 1.18
CA ASP A 65 -11.45 -9.17 1.39
C ASP A 65 -11.98 -9.64 0.03
N PRO A 66 -11.91 -10.94 -0.29
CA PRO A 66 -12.37 -11.47 -1.57
C PRO A 66 -13.87 -11.22 -1.81
N GLN A 67 -14.66 -11.04 -0.76
CA GLN A 67 -16.10 -10.84 -0.87
C GLN A 67 -16.49 -9.40 -1.20
N LYS A 68 -15.60 -8.42 -1.00
CA LYS A 68 -15.93 -6.99 -1.15
C LYS A 68 -15.82 -6.44 -2.56
N GLN A 69 -15.41 -7.25 -3.55
CA GLN A 69 -15.32 -6.90 -4.98
C GLN A 69 -14.87 -5.45 -5.25
N LEU A 70 -13.81 -5.01 -4.57
CA LEU A 70 -13.27 -3.66 -4.76
C LEU A 70 -12.63 -3.57 -6.16
N THR A 71 -12.90 -2.48 -6.87
CA THR A 71 -12.37 -2.22 -8.21
C THR A 71 -11.51 -0.96 -8.23
N VAL A 72 -10.53 -0.97 -9.12
CA VAL A 72 -9.71 0.19 -9.45
C VAL A 72 -10.05 0.60 -10.87
N THR A 73 -10.39 1.88 -11.06
CA THR A 73 -10.52 2.42 -12.42
C THR A 73 -9.13 2.75 -12.92
N THR A 74 -8.76 2.25 -14.10
CA THR A 74 -7.47 2.55 -14.72
C THR A 74 -7.61 3.48 -15.91
N GLY A 75 -8.82 3.70 -16.42
CA GLY A 75 -9.10 4.57 -17.56
C GLY A 75 -10.61 4.65 -17.86
N PRO A 76 -11.01 5.36 -18.93
CA PRO A 76 -12.41 5.40 -19.34
C PRO A 76 -12.93 3.99 -19.63
N ALA A 77 -13.92 3.54 -18.87
CA ALA A 77 -14.47 2.18 -18.94
C ALA A 77 -13.48 1.02 -18.68
N GLU A 78 -12.28 1.30 -18.19
CA GLU A 78 -11.29 0.28 -17.82
C GLU A 78 -11.30 0.07 -16.30
N PHE A 79 -11.69 -1.13 -15.88
CA PHE A 79 -11.73 -1.51 -14.47
C PHE A 79 -10.97 -2.81 -14.26
N VAL A 80 -10.25 -2.88 -13.15
CA VAL A 80 -9.59 -4.11 -12.69
C VAL A 80 -9.96 -4.36 -11.24
N SER A 81 -9.88 -5.61 -10.80
CA SER A 81 -10.06 -5.90 -9.37
C SER A 81 -8.94 -5.24 -8.56
N ALA A 82 -9.23 -4.87 -7.31
CA ALA A 82 -8.22 -4.37 -6.39
C ALA A 82 -7.08 -5.38 -6.20
N GLN A 83 -7.40 -6.67 -6.21
CA GLN A 83 -6.42 -7.74 -6.10
C GLN A 83 -5.46 -7.76 -7.30
N ASP A 84 -6.00 -7.73 -8.52
CA ASP A 84 -5.19 -7.72 -9.75
C ASP A 84 -4.37 -6.45 -9.85
N TRP A 85 -4.95 -5.31 -9.48
CA TRP A 85 -4.23 -4.04 -9.46
C TRP A 85 -3.06 -4.07 -8.47
N LEU A 86 -3.29 -4.56 -7.24
CA LEU A 86 -2.24 -4.67 -6.22
C LEU A 86 -1.14 -5.64 -6.66
N LEU A 87 -1.48 -6.75 -7.32
CA LEU A 87 -0.50 -7.67 -7.88
C LEU A 87 0.31 -7.01 -9.00
N GLY A 88 -0.35 -6.32 -9.92
CA GLY A 88 0.31 -5.53 -10.98
C GLY A 88 1.21 -4.43 -10.41
N ARG A 89 0.78 -3.79 -9.32
CA ARG A 89 1.55 -2.79 -8.59
C ARG A 89 2.84 -3.37 -8.01
N LEU A 90 2.79 -4.56 -7.40
CA LEU A 90 3.98 -5.26 -6.91
C LEU A 90 4.95 -5.61 -8.03
N ALA A 91 4.42 -6.09 -9.17
CA ALA A 91 5.23 -6.38 -10.35
C ALA A 91 5.93 -5.12 -10.89
N ALA A 92 5.23 -3.99 -10.96
CA ALA A 92 5.78 -2.72 -11.38
C ALA A 92 6.88 -2.21 -10.43
N ILE A 93 6.68 -2.32 -9.11
CA ILE A 93 7.69 -1.97 -8.10
C ILE A 93 8.95 -2.85 -8.26
N SER A 94 8.77 -4.16 -8.46
CA SER A 94 9.87 -5.09 -8.70
C SER A 94 10.65 -4.75 -9.98
N GLY A 95 9.93 -4.42 -11.06
CA GLY A 95 10.51 -3.96 -12.32
C GLY A 95 11.32 -2.68 -12.16
N GLU A 96 10.78 -1.71 -11.41
CA GLU A 96 11.46 -0.44 -11.14
C GLU A 96 12.74 -0.64 -10.30
N ARG A 97 12.71 -1.52 -9.30
CA ARG A 97 13.93 -1.88 -8.54
C ARG A 97 15.00 -2.48 -9.44
N LYS A 98 14.63 -3.45 -10.28
CA LYS A 98 15.57 -4.05 -11.25
C LYS A 98 16.17 -2.98 -12.18
N ARG A 99 15.35 -2.05 -12.66
CA ARG A 99 15.81 -0.92 -13.49
C ARG A 99 16.82 -0.02 -12.76
N ARG A 100 16.65 0.22 -11.46
CA ARG A 100 17.60 1.01 -10.65
C ARG A 100 18.89 0.25 -10.39
N SER A 101 18.81 -1.03 -10.02
CA SER A 101 20.00 -1.87 -9.81
C SER A 101 20.82 -2.04 -11.10
N GLY A 102 20.18 -2.13 -12.27
CA GLY A 102 20.87 -2.17 -13.56
C GLY A 102 21.53 -0.86 -13.98
N ARG A 103 21.18 0.28 -13.36
CA ARG A 103 21.84 1.58 -13.59
C ARG A 103 23.00 1.84 -12.61
N GLY A 104 23.19 0.99 -11.60
CA GLY A 104 24.28 1.08 -10.62
C GLY A 104 25.58 0.39 -11.03
N CYS A 105 25.67 -0.11 -12.27
CA CYS A 105 26.88 -0.68 -12.86
C CYS A 105 27.39 0.23 -13.99
N LEU A 106 28.01 1.35 -13.62
CA LEU A 106 28.95 2.11 -14.44
C LEU A 106 30.06 2.63 -13.53
#